data_AF-A0A955ELF6-F1
#
_entry.id   AF-A0A955ELF6-F1
#
_cell.length_a   1.000
_cell.length_b   1.000
_cell.length_c   1.000
_cell.angle_alpha   90.00
_cell.angle_beta   90.00
_cell.angle_gamma   90.00
#
_symmetry.space_group_name_H-M   'P 1'
#
loop_
_entity.id
_entity.type
_entity.pdbx_description
1 polymer ?
#
loop_
_entity_poly.entity_id
_entity_poly.type
_entity_poly.pdbx_seq_one_letter_code
_entity_poly.pdbx_strand_id
1 'polypeptide(L)'
;SNWTVLKVNPGSDNGGATRLLADFAVASSSKLTLSTKGIMRNNAPLTGAINTYKNVAYTRDSSASKVGTLKITLPKSWTNAMLRMDIKGFDYTYMASNWNATISGYTYSAGSSWYNSGVTLNGTPPFTSVRLGHDGTNCCILLGTTSTTWAFPQIEISDLQAGNDHTGWDTGWDMAFITDETGITISPTHGTPTIKRSVVNTNISSTNNAIVLFDGTTGNLIKDSTITIDIDGALTANSDTKIASQKAVKTYVDNSSATASDITVQTVTSNYTMLSSDDVVLANASSGNVTISIVTATNRTRPISIKKIDSSTNTVIVDGFSSELIDGGASATLANQYESITLVSDNSNYYIT
;
A
#
# COMPACT_ATOMS: atom_id res chain seq x y z
N SER A 1 54.64 -14.24 -38.29
CA SER A 1 53.61 -13.54 -37.49
C SER A 1 53.00 -12.45 -38.35
N ASN A 2 51.75 -12.63 -38.78
CA ASN A 2 51.10 -11.70 -39.70
C ASN A 2 50.64 -10.46 -38.94
N TRP A 3 51.49 -9.44 -38.88
CA TRP A 3 51.07 -8.11 -38.43
C TRP A 3 50.47 -7.37 -39.63
N THR A 4 49.24 -6.91 -39.50
CA THR A 4 48.68 -5.94 -40.45
C THR A 4 49.19 -4.58 -40.03
N VAL A 5 50.05 -3.97 -40.85
CA VAL A 5 50.58 -2.62 -40.59
C VAL A 5 49.47 -1.61 -40.80
N LEU A 6 49.10 -0.89 -39.74
CA LEU A 6 48.23 0.28 -39.81
C LEU A 6 49.02 1.43 -40.47
N LYS A 7 48.75 1.73 -41.74
CA LYS A 7 49.31 2.93 -42.39
C LYS A 7 48.46 4.13 -42.03
N VAL A 8 49.01 5.03 -41.22
CA VAL A 8 48.45 6.34 -40.95
C VAL A 8 49.11 7.33 -41.91
N ASN A 9 48.34 7.87 -42.86
CA ASN A 9 48.80 8.99 -43.68
C ASN A 9 48.38 10.30 -43.00
N PRO A 10 49.30 11.18 -42.60
CA PRO A 10 48.94 12.51 -42.12
C PRO A 10 48.46 13.35 -43.32
N GLY A 11 47.15 13.52 -43.45
CA GLY A 11 46.57 14.56 -44.29
C GLY A 11 46.33 15.80 -43.45
N SER A 12 46.84 16.95 -43.89
CA SER A 12 46.55 18.25 -43.28
C SER A 12 45.37 18.91 -43.97
N ASP A 13 44.26 19.11 -43.26
CA ASP A 13 43.22 20.06 -43.65
C ASP A 13 43.24 21.27 -42.71
N ASN A 14 42.92 22.45 -43.25
CA ASN A 14 42.98 23.78 -42.64
C ASN A 14 42.15 23.92 -41.34
N GLY A 15 42.65 23.42 -40.21
CA GLY A 15 41.94 23.57 -38.93
C GLY A 15 42.54 22.92 -37.68
N GLY A 16 43.74 22.33 -37.74
CA GLY A 16 44.50 21.99 -36.53
C GLY A 16 43.94 20.85 -35.65
N ALA A 17 42.94 20.09 -36.10
CA ALA A 17 42.46 18.91 -35.37
C ALA A 17 42.76 17.62 -36.17
N THR A 18 43.77 16.88 -35.73
CA THR A 18 44.07 15.52 -36.23
C THR A 18 42.92 14.60 -35.85
N ARG A 19 42.10 14.16 -36.81
CA ARG A 19 41.08 13.12 -36.57
C ARG A 19 41.65 11.77 -36.98
N LEU A 20 41.68 10.84 -36.02
CA LEU A 20 41.98 9.43 -36.26
C LEU A 20 40.77 8.77 -36.94
N LEU A 21 40.87 8.50 -38.24
CA LEU A 21 39.98 7.53 -38.91
C LEU A 21 40.66 6.17 -38.81
N ALA A 22 40.23 5.34 -37.85
CA ALA A 22 40.73 3.99 -37.69
C ALA A 22 39.68 3.00 -38.22
N ASP A 23 39.96 2.37 -39.36
CA ASP A 23 39.29 1.12 -39.74
C ASP A 23 39.88 0.00 -38.89
N PHE A 24 39.13 -0.46 -37.89
CA PHE A 24 39.50 -1.60 -37.07
C PHE A 24 39.28 -2.90 -37.85
N ALA A 25 40.26 -3.27 -38.70
CA ALA A 25 40.34 -4.60 -39.28
C ALA A 25 41.13 -5.52 -38.33
N VAL A 26 40.44 -6.32 -37.53
CA VAL A 26 41.06 -7.40 -36.72
C VAL A 26 40.71 -8.77 -37.30
N ALA A 27 41.70 -9.64 -37.35
CA ALA A 27 41.71 -10.93 -38.05
C ALA A 27 40.57 -11.89 -37.66
N SER A 28 40.01 -12.51 -38.69
CA SER A 28 39.26 -13.77 -38.82
C SER A 28 38.28 -14.35 -37.77
N SER A 29 37.99 -13.78 -36.59
CA SER A 29 36.93 -14.42 -35.76
C SER A 29 36.23 -13.60 -34.67
N SER A 30 36.39 -12.28 -34.56
CA SER A 30 35.57 -11.46 -33.63
C SER A 30 35.65 -9.99 -34.01
N LYS A 31 34.52 -9.27 -34.20
CA LYS A 31 34.56 -7.82 -34.45
C LYS A 31 33.43 -7.07 -33.76
N LEU A 32 33.77 -6.02 -33.02
CA LEU A 32 32.90 -4.85 -32.90
C LEU A 32 33.01 -4.08 -34.21
N THR A 33 31.93 -3.98 -34.99
CA THR A 33 31.91 -3.13 -36.20
C THR A 33 31.27 -1.80 -35.86
N LEU A 34 31.96 -0.68 -36.12
CA LEU A 34 31.42 0.68 -36.07
C LEU A 34 31.19 1.13 -37.53
N SER A 35 29.92 1.24 -37.94
CA SER A 35 29.60 1.75 -39.29
C SER A 35 29.59 3.28 -39.33
N THR A 36 29.64 3.86 -40.54
CA THR A 36 29.44 5.31 -40.80
C THR A 36 28.08 5.83 -40.31
N LYS A 37 27.17 4.94 -39.88
CA LYS A 37 25.86 5.23 -39.29
C LYS A 37 25.82 5.05 -37.76
N GLY A 38 26.96 4.87 -37.09
CA GLY A 38 27.03 4.73 -35.62
C GLY A 38 26.56 3.37 -35.08
N ILE A 39 26.33 2.38 -35.94
CA ILE A 39 25.89 1.04 -35.54
C ILE A 39 27.08 0.27 -34.96
N MET A 40 26.94 -0.21 -33.72
CA MET A 40 27.83 -1.18 -33.07
C MET A 40 27.24 -2.59 -33.22
N ARG A 41 27.96 -3.52 -33.88
CA ARG A 41 27.55 -4.94 -34.00
C ARG A 41 28.61 -5.87 -33.43
N ASN A 42 28.18 -6.96 -32.77
CA ASN A 42 29.04 -8.11 -32.47
C ASN A 42 29.14 -9.01 -33.72
N ASN A 43 30.36 -9.28 -34.18
CA ASN A 43 30.70 -10.05 -35.38
C ASN A 43 31.42 -11.37 -35.03
N ALA A 44 31.25 -11.86 -33.81
CA ALA A 44 31.40 -13.29 -33.51
C ALA A 44 29.99 -13.91 -33.46
N PRO A 45 29.80 -15.21 -33.76
CA PRO A 45 28.53 -15.86 -33.48
C PRO A 45 28.28 -15.76 -31.98
N LEU A 46 27.32 -14.92 -31.58
CA LEU A 46 26.51 -15.25 -30.43
C LEU A 46 25.86 -16.57 -30.84
N THR A 47 26.33 -17.70 -30.32
CA THR A 47 25.65 -18.98 -30.51
C THR A 47 24.31 -18.88 -29.78
N GLY A 48 23.31 -18.35 -30.47
CA GLY A 48 21.99 -18.00 -29.95
C GLY A 48 21.28 -17.00 -30.87
N ALA A 49 20.08 -17.35 -31.32
CA ALA A 49 19.31 -16.73 -32.41
C ALA A 49 18.71 -15.34 -32.10
N ILE A 50 19.45 -14.43 -31.46
CA ILE A 50 18.97 -13.10 -31.04
C ILE A 50 19.94 -11.99 -31.47
N ASN A 51 19.44 -11.00 -32.22
CA ASN A 51 20.17 -9.76 -32.55
C ASN A 51 19.60 -8.57 -31.77
N THR A 52 20.48 -7.67 -31.32
CA THR A 52 20.10 -6.38 -30.72
C THR A 52 20.47 -5.24 -31.66
N TYR A 53 19.52 -4.36 -31.91
CA TYR A 53 19.63 -3.17 -32.72
C TYR A 53 19.37 -1.94 -31.86
N LYS A 54 20.11 -0.86 -32.12
CA LYS A 54 19.99 0.41 -31.38
C LYS A 54 19.52 1.51 -32.32
N ASN A 55 18.68 2.40 -31.82
CA ASN A 55 18.22 3.62 -32.51
C ASN A 55 17.70 3.32 -33.94
N VAL A 56 16.77 2.38 -34.07
CA VAL A 56 16.33 1.84 -35.38
C VAL A 56 15.36 2.75 -36.13
N ALA A 57 14.66 3.63 -35.41
CA ALA A 57 13.72 4.59 -35.97
C ALA A 57 13.57 5.80 -35.04
N TYR A 58 13.24 6.95 -35.61
CA TYR A 58 12.84 8.14 -34.86
C TYR A 58 11.85 8.97 -35.66
N THR A 59 11.06 9.80 -34.98
CA THR A 59 10.27 10.87 -35.58
C THR A 59 10.22 12.07 -34.65
N ARG A 60 10.06 13.26 -35.24
CA ARG A 60 9.83 14.50 -34.49
C ARG A 60 8.87 15.40 -35.24
N ASP A 61 8.00 16.08 -34.50
CA ASP A 61 7.13 17.12 -35.06
C ASP A 61 7.28 18.39 -34.20
N SER A 62 7.38 19.55 -34.84
CA SER A 62 7.57 20.84 -34.17
C SER A 62 6.26 21.58 -33.89
N SER A 63 5.11 20.95 -34.11
CA SER A 63 3.80 21.54 -33.89
C SER A 63 3.43 21.51 -32.41
N ALA A 64 2.90 22.62 -31.90
CA ALA A 64 2.34 22.68 -30.54
C ALA A 64 1.11 21.78 -30.34
N SER A 65 0.45 21.41 -31.44
CA SER A 65 -0.69 20.50 -31.46
C SER A 65 -0.64 19.66 -32.74
N LYS A 66 -0.09 18.46 -32.63
CA LYS A 66 -0.11 17.46 -33.70
C LYS A 66 -1.18 16.42 -33.38
N VAL A 67 -2.18 16.27 -34.25
CA VAL A 67 -3.27 15.30 -34.06
C VAL A 67 -3.03 14.06 -34.91
N GLY A 68 -3.26 12.88 -34.33
CA GLY A 68 -3.25 11.61 -35.05
C GLY A 68 -2.66 10.45 -34.25
N THR A 69 -2.82 9.25 -34.79
CA THR A 69 -2.15 8.05 -34.34
C THR A 69 -0.70 8.10 -34.78
N LEU A 70 0.24 7.83 -33.88
CA LEU A 70 1.61 7.55 -34.30
C LEU A 70 1.67 6.09 -34.80
N LYS A 71 1.73 5.92 -36.12
CA LYS A 71 1.96 4.64 -36.79
C LYS A 71 3.45 4.41 -36.95
N ILE A 72 3.91 3.26 -36.49
CA ILE A 72 5.26 2.75 -36.66
C ILE A 72 5.17 1.54 -37.60
N THR A 73 5.69 1.67 -38.81
CA THR A 73 5.73 0.60 -39.80
C THR A 73 7.04 -0.16 -39.65
N LEU A 74 6.95 -1.48 -39.50
CA LEU A 74 8.11 -2.35 -39.39
C LEU A 74 8.74 -2.57 -40.79
N PRO A 75 10.04 -2.91 -40.86
CA PRO A 75 10.72 -3.24 -42.12
C PRO A 75 10.18 -4.46 -42.84
N LYS A 76 9.44 -5.32 -42.13
CA LYS A 76 8.98 -6.62 -42.62
C LYS A 76 7.53 -6.89 -42.25
N SER A 77 6.90 -7.74 -43.07
CA SER A 77 5.63 -8.39 -42.80
C SER A 77 5.79 -9.56 -41.82
N TRP A 78 4.99 -10.62 -41.95
CA TRP A 78 4.97 -11.77 -41.05
C TRP A 78 6.14 -12.72 -41.28
N THR A 79 7.19 -12.58 -40.48
CA THR A 79 8.45 -13.33 -40.66
C THR A 79 8.76 -14.32 -39.54
N ASN A 80 7.84 -14.55 -38.61
CA ASN A 80 8.09 -15.30 -37.39
C ASN A 80 9.20 -14.65 -36.54
N ALA A 81 9.29 -13.32 -36.50
CA ALA A 81 10.24 -12.64 -35.62
C ALA A 81 9.64 -12.47 -34.22
N MET A 82 10.41 -12.83 -33.20
CA MET A 82 10.08 -12.59 -31.79
C MET A 82 10.76 -11.29 -31.36
N LEU A 83 10.00 -10.20 -31.28
CA LEU A 83 10.53 -8.86 -31.08
C LEU A 83 10.28 -8.37 -29.66
N ARG A 84 11.23 -7.64 -29.10
CA ARG A 84 11.07 -6.74 -27.94
C ARG A 84 11.69 -5.40 -28.30
N MET A 85 10.94 -4.32 -28.11
CA MET A 85 11.34 -2.95 -28.46
C MET A 85 11.16 -2.03 -27.27
N ASP A 86 12.09 -1.11 -27.06
CA ASP A 86 11.90 0.03 -26.16
C ASP A 86 11.74 1.30 -27.00
N ILE A 87 10.57 1.92 -26.85
CA ILE A 87 10.19 3.18 -27.48
C ILE A 87 10.21 4.26 -26.41
N LYS A 88 10.88 5.37 -26.66
CA LYS A 88 10.99 6.50 -25.73
C LYS A 88 10.41 7.73 -26.41
N GLY A 89 9.72 8.56 -25.64
CA GLY A 89 9.22 9.81 -26.16
C GLY A 89 9.27 10.96 -25.18
N PHE A 90 9.51 12.14 -25.75
CA PHE A 90 9.25 13.43 -25.15
C PHE A 90 7.99 14.01 -25.79
N ASP A 91 7.08 14.51 -24.97
CA ASP A 91 5.91 15.28 -25.38
C ASP A 91 5.84 16.52 -24.47
N TYR A 92 5.65 17.71 -25.01
CA TYR A 92 5.76 18.97 -24.27
C TYR A 92 4.53 19.23 -23.40
N THR A 93 4.45 18.49 -22.30
CA THR A 93 3.43 18.63 -21.26
C THR A 93 4.09 19.01 -19.93
N TYR A 94 3.57 20.05 -19.28
CA TYR A 94 4.10 20.55 -18.01
C TYR A 94 4.16 19.44 -16.94
N MET A 95 5.34 19.24 -16.35
CA MET A 95 5.65 18.20 -15.34
C MET A 95 5.37 16.74 -15.75
N ALA A 96 5.08 16.49 -17.03
CA ALA A 96 4.62 15.19 -17.51
C ALA A 96 5.23 14.83 -18.88
N SER A 97 6.41 15.40 -19.20
CA SER A 97 6.90 15.45 -20.57
C SER A 97 7.60 14.20 -21.10
N ASN A 98 7.68 13.13 -20.30
CA ASN A 98 8.42 11.93 -20.66
C ASN A 98 7.56 10.67 -20.52
N TRP A 99 7.83 9.73 -21.40
CA TRP A 99 7.28 8.39 -21.34
C TRP A 99 8.21 7.37 -22.01
N ASN A 100 8.05 6.10 -21.65
CA ASN A 100 8.64 4.98 -22.37
C ASN A 100 7.62 3.83 -22.51
N ALA A 101 7.71 3.10 -23.60
CA ALA A 101 6.90 1.92 -23.87
C ALA A 101 7.83 0.76 -24.21
N THR A 102 7.75 -0.34 -23.46
CA THR A 102 8.34 -1.61 -23.86
C THR A 102 7.25 -2.43 -24.55
N ILE A 103 7.46 -2.78 -25.82
CA ILE A 103 6.53 -3.55 -26.63
C ILE A 103 7.20 -4.85 -27.04
N SER A 104 6.51 -5.97 -26.91
CA SER A 104 6.99 -7.27 -27.40
C SER A 104 5.90 -8.01 -28.15
N GLY A 105 6.29 -8.93 -29.03
CA GLY A 105 5.37 -9.81 -29.73
C GLY A 105 6.05 -10.66 -30.80
N TYR A 106 5.29 -11.61 -31.33
CA TYR A 106 5.74 -12.55 -32.35
C TYR A 106 4.99 -12.30 -33.66
N THR A 107 5.68 -11.92 -34.75
CA THR A 107 5.06 -11.66 -36.07
C THR A 107 4.76 -12.97 -36.80
N TYR A 108 3.77 -13.72 -36.30
CA TYR A 108 3.51 -15.10 -36.71
C TYR A 108 2.98 -15.20 -38.15
N SER A 109 3.74 -15.87 -39.01
CA SER A 109 3.46 -16.01 -40.43
C SER A 109 2.20 -16.83 -40.72
N ALA A 110 2.07 -18.00 -40.09
CA ALA A 110 0.92 -18.88 -40.37
C ALA A 110 -0.42 -18.30 -39.90
N GLY A 111 -0.43 -17.52 -38.81
CA GLY A 111 -1.63 -16.84 -38.31
C GLY A 111 -1.86 -15.45 -38.92
N SER A 112 -0.88 -14.92 -39.67
CA SER A 112 -0.90 -13.53 -40.17
C SER A 112 -1.29 -12.52 -39.09
N SER A 113 -0.72 -12.69 -37.90
CA SER A 113 -1.01 -11.82 -36.77
C SER A 113 0.18 -11.71 -35.83
N TRP A 114 0.14 -10.68 -35.00
CA TRP A 114 0.96 -10.63 -33.80
C TRP A 114 0.48 -11.70 -32.82
N TYR A 115 1.41 -12.41 -32.18
CA TYR A 115 1.17 -13.44 -31.15
C TYR A 115 1.97 -13.14 -29.88
N ASN A 116 1.54 -13.66 -28.72
CA ASN A 116 2.24 -13.56 -27.43
C ASN A 116 2.77 -12.15 -27.14
N SER A 117 1.94 -11.15 -27.42
CA SER A 117 2.34 -9.75 -27.36
C SER A 117 2.18 -9.18 -25.96
N GLY A 118 3.01 -8.20 -25.63
CA GLY A 118 3.00 -7.53 -24.33
C GLY A 118 3.37 -6.07 -24.48
N VAL A 119 2.75 -5.21 -23.67
CA VAL A 119 3.06 -3.78 -23.62
C VAL A 119 3.19 -3.36 -22.17
N THR A 120 4.28 -2.69 -21.84
CA THR A 120 4.49 -1.97 -20.57
C THR A 120 4.72 -0.50 -20.87
N LEU A 121 4.10 0.38 -20.10
CA LEU A 121 4.16 1.83 -20.29
C LEU A 121 4.55 2.51 -18.98
N ASN A 122 5.54 3.40 -19.00
CA ASN A 122 5.88 4.26 -17.87
C ASN A 122 5.88 5.74 -18.29
N GLY A 123 5.69 6.63 -17.31
CA GLY A 123 5.56 8.07 -17.54
C GLY A 123 4.14 8.49 -17.90
N THR A 124 4.00 9.62 -18.58
CA THR A 124 2.69 10.21 -18.93
C THR A 124 2.60 10.43 -20.44
N PRO A 125 2.41 9.36 -21.23
CA PRO A 125 2.25 9.49 -22.68
C PRO A 125 0.94 10.21 -23.03
N PRO A 126 0.88 10.90 -24.17
CA PRO A 126 -0.35 11.57 -24.64
C PRO A 126 -1.40 10.58 -25.18
N PHE A 127 -1.13 9.28 -25.15
CA PHE A 127 -2.00 8.21 -25.64
C PHE A 127 -2.37 7.20 -24.55
N THR A 128 -3.54 6.57 -24.70
CA THR A 128 -4.04 5.54 -23.79
C THR A 128 -4.09 4.15 -24.43
N SER A 129 -3.75 4.03 -25.71
CA SER A 129 -3.83 2.78 -26.47
C SER A 129 -2.53 2.49 -27.21
N VAL A 130 -2.12 1.23 -27.18
CA VAL A 130 -1.09 0.66 -28.06
C VAL A 130 -1.71 -0.52 -28.77
N ARG A 131 -1.71 -0.52 -30.11
CA ARG A 131 -2.32 -1.57 -30.93
C ARG A 131 -1.29 -2.14 -31.90
N LEU A 132 -1.24 -3.46 -32.02
CA LEU A 132 -0.38 -4.16 -32.98
C LEU A 132 -1.22 -4.62 -34.17
N GLY A 133 -0.74 -4.36 -35.37
CA GLY A 133 -1.49 -4.63 -36.60
C GLY A 133 -0.61 -4.84 -37.81
N HIS A 134 -1.24 -4.70 -38.97
CA HIS A 134 -0.62 -4.81 -40.29
C HIS A 134 -1.31 -3.82 -41.23
N ASP A 135 -0.53 -3.06 -42.01
CA ASP A 135 -1.04 -1.94 -42.82
C ASP A 135 -1.41 -2.33 -44.27
N GLY A 136 -1.54 -3.64 -44.51
CA GLY A 136 -1.70 -4.23 -45.84
C GLY A 136 -0.38 -4.64 -46.49
N THR A 137 0.75 -4.07 -46.08
CA THR A 137 2.09 -4.41 -46.61
C THR A 137 3.02 -4.98 -45.54
N ASN A 138 3.15 -4.31 -44.40
CA ASN A 138 4.05 -4.66 -43.31
C ASN A 138 3.34 -4.68 -41.96
N CYS A 139 3.97 -5.35 -40.99
CA CYS A 139 3.54 -5.25 -39.60
C CYS A 139 3.64 -3.80 -39.12
N CYS A 140 2.76 -3.36 -38.23
CA CYS A 140 2.81 -2.02 -37.66
C CYS A 140 2.39 -1.99 -36.19
N ILE A 141 2.80 -0.91 -35.52
CA ILE A 141 2.44 -0.55 -34.16
C ILE A 141 1.74 0.81 -34.21
N LEU A 142 0.62 0.95 -33.52
CA LEU A 142 -0.15 2.19 -33.42
C LEU A 142 -0.13 2.68 -31.98
N LEU A 143 0.35 3.91 -31.75
CA LEU A 143 0.27 4.59 -30.46
C LEU A 143 -0.81 5.67 -30.54
N GLY A 144 -1.82 5.56 -29.67
CA GLY A 144 -3.00 6.43 -29.67
C GLY A 144 -4.06 6.06 -30.71
N THR A 145 -4.86 7.05 -31.05
CA THR A 145 -5.97 7.02 -32.00
C THR A 145 -5.87 8.24 -32.92
N THR A 146 -6.69 8.30 -33.97
CA THR A 146 -6.70 9.42 -34.93
C THR A 146 -7.05 10.76 -34.28
N SER A 147 -7.56 10.76 -33.05
CA SER A 147 -7.87 11.94 -32.24
C SER A 147 -6.83 12.24 -31.14
N THR A 148 -5.78 11.44 -31.01
CA THR A 148 -4.71 11.70 -30.03
C THR A 148 -3.99 13.00 -30.39
N THR A 149 -3.82 13.89 -29.40
CA THR A 149 -3.12 15.16 -29.58
C THR A 149 -1.75 15.09 -28.89
N TRP A 150 -0.72 15.47 -29.62
CA TRP A 150 0.67 15.50 -29.22
C TRP A 150 1.18 16.94 -29.21
N ALA A 151 2.13 17.27 -28.33
CA ALA A 151 2.75 18.58 -28.24
C ALA A 151 4.26 18.47 -28.46
N PHE A 152 4.78 19.05 -29.55
CA PHE A 152 6.19 18.98 -29.94
C PHE A 152 6.83 17.57 -29.80
N PRO A 153 6.17 16.52 -30.32
CA PRO A 153 6.55 15.15 -30.02
C PRO A 153 7.94 14.81 -30.58
N GLN A 154 8.75 14.11 -29.77
CA GLN A 154 10.03 13.53 -30.18
C GLN A 154 10.05 12.07 -29.72
N ILE A 155 10.09 11.12 -30.66
CA ILE A 155 9.99 9.69 -30.34
C ILE A 155 11.13 8.93 -31.03
N GLU A 156 11.73 8.00 -30.31
CA GLU A 156 12.72 7.05 -30.84
C GLU A 156 12.40 5.61 -30.44
N ILE A 157 12.82 4.66 -31.29
CA ILE A 157 12.97 3.26 -30.91
C ILE A 157 14.44 3.05 -30.59
N SER A 158 14.79 3.18 -29.30
CA SER A 158 16.19 3.16 -28.88
C SER A 158 16.79 1.76 -28.92
N ASP A 159 15.95 0.74 -28.75
CA ASP A 159 16.37 -0.64 -28.61
C ASP A 159 15.37 -1.59 -29.27
N LEU A 160 15.89 -2.52 -30.06
CA LEU A 160 15.15 -3.65 -30.59
C LEU A 160 15.96 -4.92 -30.37
N GLN A 161 15.35 -5.91 -29.74
CA GLN A 161 15.82 -7.28 -29.71
C GLN A 161 14.95 -8.11 -30.66
N ALA A 162 15.56 -8.77 -31.64
CA ALA A 162 14.89 -9.65 -32.57
C ALA A 162 15.39 -11.09 -32.42
N GLY A 163 14.47 -12.04 -32.18
CA GLY A 163 14.73 -13.47 -32.08
C GLY A 163 14.01 -14.28 -33.16
N ASN A 164 14.46 -15.51 -33.40
CA ASN A 164 13.98 -16.41 -34.47
C ASN A 164 14.27 -15.86 -35.88
N ASP A 165 13.43 -14.99 -36.46
CA ASP A 165 13.82 -14.16 -37.62
C ASP A 165 14.52 -12.88 -37.14
N HIS A 166 15.83 -12.99 -36.93
CA HIS A 166 16.62 -12.01 -36.19
C HIS A 166 17.44 -11.05 -37.06
N THR A 167 17.43 -11.18 -38.40
CA THR A 167 18.28 -10.36 -39.30
C THR A 167 17.47 -9.29 -40.05
N GLY A 168 18.11 -8.24 -40.59
CA GLY A 168 17.46 -7.27 -41.48
C GLY A 168 16.49 -6.30 -40.80
N TRP A 169 16.72 -5.99 -39.53
CA TRP A 169 15.90 -5.03 -38.76
C TRP A 169 16.58 -3.67 -38.52
N ASP A 170 17.73 -3.43 -39.14
CA ASP A 170 18.54 -2.20 -38.99
C ASP A 170 18.12 -1.04 -39.89
N THR A 171 17.24 -1.26 -40.86
CA THR A 171 16.72 -0.24 -41.79
C THR A 171 15.30 -0.59 -42.23
N GLY A 172 14.59 0.34 -42.89
CA GLY A 172 13.25 0.09 -43.45
C GLY A 172 12.09 0.41 -42.51
N TRP A 173 12.37 0.96 -41.33
CA TRP A 173 11.36 1.48 -40.42
C TRP A 173 10.79 2.80 -40.93
N ASP A 174 9.50 3.04 -40.67
CA ASP A 174 8.85 4.32 -40.89
C ASP A 174 7.99 4.71 -39.67
N MET A 175 7.91 6.01 -39.38
CA MET A 175 7.18 6.55 -38.24
C MET A 175 6.42 7.81 -38.64
N ALA A 176 5.09 7.70 -38.73
CA ALA A 176 4.22 8.76 -39.24
C ALA A 176 3.01 9.01 -38.33
N PHE A 177 2.62 10.28 -38.20
CA PHE A 177 1.34 10.65 -37.59
C PHE A 177 0.24 10.58 -38.65
N ILE A 178 -0.75 9.72 -38.43
CA ILE A 178 -1.85 9.47 -39.36
C ILE A 178 -3.20 9.85 -38.73
N THR A 179 -4.09 10.39 -39.56
CA THR A 179 -5.48 10.72 -39.18
C THR A 179 -6.50 9.75 -39.78
N ASP A 180 -6.02 8.78 -40.56
CA ASP A 180 -6.82 7.72 -41.16
C ASP A 180 -6.12 6.38 -40.95
N GLU A 181 -6.86 5.40 -40.44
CA GLU A 181 -6.39 4.03 -40.19
C GLU A 181 -7.03 3.02 -41.15
N THR A 182 -7.73 3.50 -42.18
CA THR A 182 -8.30 2.65 -43.22
C THR A 182 -7.21 1.78 -43.85
N GLY A 183 -7.48 0.48 -43.99
CA GLY A 183 -6.53 -0.50 -44.49
C GLY A 183 -5.58 -1.09 -43.43
N ILE A 184 -5.67 -0.66 -42.16
CA ILE A 184 -4.91 -1.26 -41.07
C ILE A 184 -5.76 -2.33 -40.37
N THR A 185 -5.25 -3.57 -40.39
CA THR A 185 -5.86 -4.70 -39.68
C THR A 185 -5.20 -4.88 -38.33
N ILE A 186 -5.98 -4.73 -37.25
CA ILE A 186 -5.49 -4.97 -35.88
C ILE A 186 -5.55 -6.46 -35.57
N SER A 187 -4.47 -7.01 -35.00
CA SER A 187 -4.43 -8.44 -34.64
C SER A 187 -5.43 -8.73 -33.52
N PRO A 188 -6.34 -9.71 -33.69
CA PRO A 188 -7.30 -10.08 -32.66
C PRO A 188 -6.59 -10.74 -31.47
N THR A 189 -7.01 -10.41 -30.25
CA THR A 189 -6.63 -11.07 -28.98
C THR A 189 -5.16 -11.01 -28.54
N HIS A 190 -4.63 -9.85 -28.15
CA HIS A 190 -3.44 -9.80 -27.29
C HIS A 190 -3.58 -8.64 -26.30
N GLY A 191 -3.60 -8.95 -24.99
CA GLY A 191 -4.19 -8.14 -23.92
C GLY A 191 -3.94 -6.64 -23.99
N THR A 192 -4.96 -5.84 -23.62
CA THR A 192 -4.85 -4.39 -23.44
C THR A 192 -3.55 -4.07 -22.69
N PRO A 193 -2.74 -3.09 -23.15
CA PRO A 193 -1.50 -2.72 -22.49
C PRO A 193 -1.69 -2.64 -20.98
N THR A 194 -0.92 -3.41 -20.23
CA THR A 194 -0.89 -3.22 -18.78
C THR A 194 -0.08 -1.96 -18.55
N ILE A 195 -0.78 -0.82 -18.42
CA ILE A 195 -0.17 0.42 -17.97
C ILE A 195 0.28 0.16 -16.54
N LYS A 196 1.55 -0.23 -16.37
CA LYS A 196 2.21 -0.27 -15.07
C LYS A 196 2.53 1.17 -14.68
N ARG A 197 1.48 1.96 -14.46
CA ARG A 197 1.59 3.09 -13.55
C ARG A 197 2.03 2.46 -12.23
N SER A 198 3.08 3.00 -11.61
CA SER A 198 3.35 2.68 -10.20
C SER A 198 2.01 2.61 -9.50
N VAL A 199 1.72 1.52 -8.79
CA VAL A 199 0.38 1.16 -8.25
C VAL A 199 -0.23 2.30 -7.41
N VAL A 200 0.58 3.31 -7.11
CA VAL A 200 0.18 4.62 -6.65
C VAL A 200 0.04 5.59 -7.83
N ASN A 201 -1.16 5.63 -8.43
CA ASN A 201 -1.62 6.71 -9.30
C ASN A 201 -1.28 8.08 -8.64
N THR A 202 -0.74 9.03 -9.41
CA THR A 202 -0.26 10.34 -8.93
C THR A 202 -1.34 11.21 -8.25
N ASN A 203 -2.59 10.75 -8.17
CA ASN A 203 -3.66 11.33 -7.37
C ASN A 203 -3.80 10.59 -6.02
N ILE A 204 -2.76 10.66 -5.18
CA ILE A 204 -2.82 10.17 -3.80
C ILE A 204 -3.65 11.17 -3.00
N SER A 205 -4.68 10.68 -2.30
CA SER A 205 -5.56 11.53 -1.49
C SER A 205 -5.42 11.29 0.02
N SER A 206 -4.64 10.29 0.43
CA SER A 206 -4.51 9.98 1.85
C SER A 206 -3.72 11.04 2.60
N THR A 207 -4.22 11.40 3.78
CA THR A 207 -3.66 12.42 4.67
C THR A 207 -3.30 11.83 6.03
N ASN A 208 -2.73 12.65 6.91
CA ASN A 208 -2.36 12.21 8.26
C ASN A 208 -3.61 11.78 9.06
N ASN A 209 -3.46 10.82 9.98
CA ASN A 209 -4.45 10.37 10.98
C ASN A 209 -5.51 9.33 10.56
N ALA A 210 -5.61 8.98 9.27
CA ALA A 210 -6.46 7.88 8.79
C ALA A 210 -5.64 6.61 8.46
N ILE A 211 -6.31 5.46 8.36
CA ILE A 211 -5.69 4.25 7.80
C ILE A 211 -5.69 4.36 6.28
N VAL A 212 -4.55 4.07 5.66
CA VAL A 212 -4.39 4.04 4.21
C VAL A 212 -5.17 2.86 3.61
N LEU A 213 -6.04 3.13 2.63
CA LEU A 213 -6.80 2.12 1.88
C LEU A 213 -6.56 2.22 0.38
N PHE A 214 -6.76 1.09 -0.32
CA PHE A 214 -6.96 1.10 -1.77
C PHE A 214 -8.42 1.46 -2.11
N ASP A 215 -8.66 2.11 -3.26
CA ASP A 215 -10.03 2.33 -3.71
C ASP A 215 -10.73 1.01 -4.09
N GLY A 216 -12.01 0.90 -3.75
CA GLY A 216 -12.79 -0.32 -3.96
C GLY A 216 -13.29 -0.51 -5.39
N THR A 217 -13.00 0.41 -6.32
CA THR A 217 -13.47 0.33 -7.71
C THR A 217 -12.40 -0.26 -8.63
N THR A 218 -11.15 0.15 -8.44
CA THR A 218 -10.00 -0.18 -9.29
C THR A 218 -8.84 -0.80 -8.52
N GLY A 219 -8.77 -0.61 -7.20
CA GLY A 219 -7.64 -1.05 -6.37
C GLY A 219 -6.34 -0.30 -6.60
N ASN A 220 -6.35 0.78 -7.40
CA ASN A 220 -5.16 1.46 -7.92
C ASN A 220 -4.95 2.88 -7.35
N LEU A 221 -5.85 3.37 -6.52
CA LEU A 221 -5.72 4.65 -5.81
C LEU A 221 -5.52 4.42 -4.32
N ILE A 222 -4.73 5.29 -3.70
CA ILE A 222 -4.61 5.40 -2.24
C ILE A 222 -5.56 6.50 -1.72
N LYS A 223 -6.36 6.15 -0.71
CA LYS A 223 -7.31 7.05 -0.03
C LYS A 223 -7.36 6.83 1.47
N ASP A 224 -7.94 7.78 2.20
CA ASP A 224 -8.20 7.66 3.63
C ASP A 224 -9.36 6.70 3.92
N SER A 225 -9.23 5.91 4.99
CA SER A 225 -10.36 5.24 5.62
C SER A 225 -11.30 6.24 6.30
N THR A 226 -12.55 5.84 6.47
CA THR A 226 -13.49 6.56 7.34
C THR A 226 -13.15 6.41 8.83
N ILE A 227 -12.39 5.38 9.18
CA ILE A 227 -11.84 5.15 10.52
C ILE A 227 -10.61 6.04 10.72
N THR A 228 -10.53 6.76 11.84
CA THR A 228 -9.33 7.55 12.18
C THR A 228 -8.71 7.11 13.51
N ILE A 229 -7.45 7.47 13.73
CA ILE A 229 -6.80 7.30 15.03
C ILE A 229 -7.44 8.28 16.03
N ASP A 230 -7.72 7.78 17.23
CA ASP A 230 -8.32 8.51 18.33
C ASP A 230 -7.35 8.68 19.49
N ILE A 231 -7.23 9.91 19.96
CA ILE A 231 -6.37 10.32 21.06
C ILE A 231 -7.17 10.82 22.26
N ASP A 232 -8.51 10.79 22.18
CA ASP A 232 -9.41 11.17 23.27
C ASP A 232 -9.31 10.17 24.42
N GLY A 233 -8.78 10.63 25.56
CA GLY A 233 -8.67 9.84 26.78
C GLY A 233 -10.00 9.51 27.44
N ALA A 234 -11.10 10.11 27.00
CA ALA A 234 -12.44 9.77 27.48
C ALA A 234 -13.16 8.73 26.61
N LEU A 235 -12.59 8.35 25.45
CA LEU A 235 -13.19 7.40 24.50
C LEU A 235 -14.67 7.70 24.20
N THR A 236 -15.00 8.98 23.97
CA THR A 236 -16.41 9.41 23.83
C THR A 236 -17.06 9.00 22.51
N ALA A 237 -16.25 8.70 21.48
CA ALA A 237 -16.72 8.29 20.17
C ALA A 237 -17.00 6.78 20.06
N ASN A 238 -17.83 6.38 19.10
CA ASN A 238 -18.08 4.96 18.80
C ASN A 238 -16.83 4.33 18.13
N SER A 239 -16.42 3.15 18.61
CA SER A 239 -15.35 2.30 18.08
C SER A 239 -15.52 1.89 16.61
N ASP A 240 -16.73 1.96 16.05
CA ASP A 240 -16.98 1.73 14.62
C ASP A 240 -16.34 2.80 13.72
N THR A 241 -16.04 3.97 14.29
CA THR A 241 -15.52 5.15 13.56
C THR A 241 -14.09 5.54 13.94
N LYS A 242 -13.55 4.95 15.01
CA LYS A 242 -12.29 5.35 15.65
C LYS A 242 -11.49 4.16 16.15
N ILE A 243 -10.17 4.22 16.01
CA ILE A 243 -9.23 3.29 16.67
C ILE A 243 -8.47 4.06 17.74
N ALA A 244 -8.65 3.67 18.99
CA ALA A 244 -8.01 4.32 20.12
C ALA A 244 -6.50 4.09 20.12
N SER A 245 -5.75 5.16 20.36
CA SER A 245 -4.32 5.11 20.67
C SER A 245 -4.09 4.49 22.05
N GLN A 246 -2.88 3.97 22.28
CA GLN A 246 -2.49 3.48 23.61
C GLN A 246 -2.70 4.55 24.71
N LYS A 247 -2.42 5.82 24.39
CA LYS A 247 -2.64 6.94 25.31
C LYS A 247 -4.12 7.11 25.67
N ALA A 248 -5.01 7.09 24.67
CA ALA A 248 -6.45 7.22 24.88
C ALA A 248 -6.98 6.10 25.80
N VAL A 249 -6.63 4.86 25.49
CA VAL A 249 -7.02 3.69 26.30
C VAL A 249 -6.48 3.80 27.72
N LYS A 250 -5.19 4.15 27.87
CA LYS A 250 -4.58 4.26 29.19
C LYS A 250 -5.29 5.32 30.05
N THR A 251 -5.53 6.51 29.51
CA THR A 251 -6.22 7.58 30.24
C THR A 251 -7.64 7.18 30.64
N TYR A 252 -8.39 6.53 29.75
CA TYR A 252 -9.74 6.06 30.05
C TYR A 252 -9.76 5.05 31.21
N VAL A 253 -8.86 4.07 31.18
CA VAL A 253 -8.76 3.04 32.22
C VAL A 253 -8.30 3.63 33.55
N ASP A 254 -7.32 4.54 33.54
CA ASP A 254 -6.84 5.22 34.75
C ASP A 254 -7.98 6.02 35.42
N ASN A 255 -8.76 6.77 34.62
CA ASN A 255 -9.91 7.53 35.11
C ASN A 255 -11.01 6.63 35.68
N SER A 256 -11.30 5.51 35.00
CA SER A 256 -12.29 4.54 35.48
C SER A 256 -11.86 3.90 36.80
N SER A 257 -10.57 3.57 36.93
CA SER A 257 -10.00 2.98 38.15
C SER A 257 -10.01 3.95 39.32
N ALA A 258 -9.81 5.25 39.09
CA ALA A 258 -9.88 6.28 40.13
C ALA A 258 -11.29 6.46 40.71
N THR A 259 -12.34 6.01 40.03
CA THR A 259 -13.72 6.04 40.52
C THR A 259 -14.16 4.75 41.24
N ALA A 260 -13.35 3.70 41.24
CA ALA A 260 -13.62 2.52 42.05
C ALA A 260 -13.46 2.88 43.53
N SER A 261 -14.52 2.73 44.33
CA SER A 261 -14.46 3.01 45.76
C SER A 261 -13.69 1.91 46.49
N ASP A 262 -12.68 2.30 47.27
CA ASP A 262 -11.95 1.37 48.15
C ASP A 262 -12.91 0.71 49.16
N ILE A 263 -12.50 -0.45 49.69
CA ILE A 263 -13.17 -1.07 50.85
C ILE A 263 -12.74 -0.31 52.09
N THR A 264 -13.70 0.21 52.83
CA THR A 264 -13.43 0.89 54.10
C THR A 264 -13.47 -0.09 55.27
N VAL A 265 -12.55 0.06 56.22
CA VAL A 265 -12.44 -0.80 57.40
C VAL A 265 -12.39 0.06 58.65
N GLN A 266 -13.34 -0.16 59.56
CA GLN A 266 -13.38 0.47 60.88
C GLN A 266 -13.05 -0.54 61.96
N THR A 267 -12.27 -0.13 62.96
CA THR A 267 -12.05 -0.92 64.18
C THR A 267 -12.66 -0.18 65.36
N VAL A 268 -13.53 -0.84 66.11
CA VAL A 268 -14.31 -0.22 67.20
C VAL A 268 -14.17 -1.00 68.50
N THR A 269 -14.18 -0.30 69.63
CA THR A 269 -14.05 -0.89 70.98
C THR A 269 -15.26 -0.60 71.88
N SER A 270 -16.30 0.02 71.32
CA SER A 270 -17.55 0.39 71.99
C SER A 270 -18.69 0.38 70.95
N ASN A 271 -19.93 0.61 71.39
CA ASN A 271 -21.09 0.65 70.50
C ASN A 271 -20.86 1.61 69.33
N TYR A 272 -21.26 1.19 68.12
CA TYR A 272 -20.99 1.92 66.89
C TYR A 272 -22.19 1.88 65.96
N THR A 273 -22.52 3.02 65.37
CA THR A 273 -23.51 3.11 64.28
C THR A 273 -22.74 3.26 62.97
N MET A 274 -22.92 2.31 62.07
CA MET A 274 -22.21 2.32 60.78
C MET A 274 -22.61 3.52 59.94
N LEU A 275 -21.66 4.03 59.17
CA LEU A 275 -21.88 5.00 58.10
C LEU A 275 -22.17 4.27 56.78
N SER A 276 -22.85 4.94 55.84
CA SER A 276 -23.10 4.38 54.50
C SER A 276 -21.83 4.09 53.72
N SER A 277 -20.71 4.72 54.10
CA SER A 277 -19.38 4.50 53.57
C SER A 277 -18.66 3.30 54.17
N ASP A 278 -19.10 2.75 55.31
CA ASP A 278 -18.42 1.64 55.98
C ASP A 278 -18.78 0.31 55.32
N ASP A 279 -17.76 -0.50 55.02
CA ASP A 279 -17.94 -1.84 54.45
C ASP A 279 -17.56 -2.93 55.43
N VAL A 280 -16.55 -2.70 56.27
CA VAL A 280 -16.07 -3.68 57.25
C VAL A 280 -15.98 -3.05 58.64
N VAL A 281 -16.53 -3.73 59.64
CA VAL A 281 -16.37 -3.37 61.06
C VAL A 281 -15.68 -4.50 61.82
N LEU A 282 -14.53 -4.20 62.40
CA LEU A 282 -13.78 -5.05 63.30
C LEU A 282 -14.10 -4.62 64.74
N ALA A 283 -14.95 -5.38 65.42
CA ALA A 283 -15.45 -5.04 66.75
C ALA A 283 -14.66 -5.78 67.85
N ASN A 284 -14.11 -5.01 68.79
CA ASN A 284 -13.43 -5.48 69.99
C ASN A 284 -14.33 -5.27 71.22
N ALA A 285 -14.95 -6.34 71.69
CA ALA A 285 -15.82 -6.37 72.86
C ALA A 285 -15.07 -6.70 74.17
N SER A 286 -13.74 -6.55 74.24
CA SER A 286 -12.96 -6.93 75.43
C SER A 286 -13.39 -6.23 76.73
N SER A 287 -13.93 -5.01 76.63
CA SER A 287 -14.35 -4.19 77.77
C SER A 287 -15.85 -4.30 78.11
N GLY A 288 -16.61 -5.05 77.33
CA GLY A 288 -18.06 -5.21 77.46
C GLY A 288 -18.72 -5.55 76.13
N ASN A 289 -20.00 -5.91 76.14
CA ASN A 289 -20.74 -6.16 74.90
C ASN A 289 -20.70 -4.92 73.99
N VAL A 290 -20.53 -5.13 72.69
CA VAL A 290 -20.50 -4.07 71.67
C VAL A 290 -21.68 -4.26 70.73
N THR A 291 -22.50 -3.23 70.59
CA THR A 291 -23.60 -3.20 69.61
C THR A 291 -23.18 -2.42 68.37
N ILE A 292 -23.31 -3.06 67.21
CA ILE A 292 -23.10 -2.46 65.89
C ILE A 292 -24.47 -2.25 65.26
N SER A 293 -24.97 -1.02 65.26
CA SER A 293 -26.22 -0.67 64.56
C SER A 293 -25.90 -0.45 63.08
N ILE A 294 -26.46 -1.31 62.23
CA ILE A 294 -26.17 -1.28 60.79
C ILE A 294 -26.97 -0.20 60.08
N VAL A 295 -26.49 0.20 58.90
CA VAL A 295 -27.20 1.13 58.02
C VAL A 295 -28.46 0.49 57.44
N THR A 296 -29.38 1.29 56.91
CA THR A 296 -30.54 0.78 56.15
C THR A 296 -30.12 -0.11 54.98
N ALA A 297 -30.85 -1.20 54.80
CA ALA A 297 -30.81 -2.08 53.63
C ALA A 297 -31.22 -1.31 52.36
N THR A 298 -32.04 -0.28 52.48
CA THR A 298 -32.54 0.52 51.36
C THR A 298 -31.39 1.24 50.64
N ASN A 299 -31.30 1.04 49.33
CA ASN A 299 -30.26 1.53 48.42
C ASN A 299 -28.82 1.08 48.75
N ARG A 300 -28.65 0.08 49.61
CA ARG A 300 -27.33 -0.50 49.90
C ARG A 300 -26.95 -1.46 48.78
N THR A 301 -25.87 -1.16 48.07
CA THR A 301 -25.36 -1.97 46.93
C THR A 301 -24.10 -2.79 47.24
N ARG A 302 -23.46 -2.54 48.39
CA ARG A 302 -22.25 -3.23 48.83
C ARG A 302 -22.53 -4.06 50.10
N PRO A 303 -21.97 -5.27 50.23
CA PRO A 303 -22.05 -6.03 51.47
C PRO A 303 -21.45 -5.27 52.65
N ILE A 304 -21.91 -5.60 53.86
CA ILE A 304 -21.24 -5.20 55.11
C ILE A 304 -20.72 -6.44 55.82
N SER A 305 -19.48 -6.40 56.27
CA SER A 305 -18.88 -7.49 57.04
C SER A 305 -18.59 -7.02 58.46
N ILE A 306 -19.11 -7.73 59.45
CA ILE A 306 -18.83 -7.46 60.86
C ILE A 306 -18.09 -8.65 61.43
N LYS A 307 -16.98 -8.40 62.12
CA LYS A 307 -16.14 -9.43 62.73
C LYS A 307 -15.83 -9.09 64.18
N LYS A 308 -16.07 -10.04 65.09
CA LYS A 308 -15.57 -9.97 66.46
C LYS A 308 -14.08 -10.33 66.46
N ILE A 309 -13.22 -9.46 66.98
CA ILE A 309 -11.77 -9.64 66.91
C ILE A 309 -11.10 -10.02 68.25
N ASP A 310 -11.81 -9.87 69.36
CA ASP A 310 -11.29 -10.16 70.70
C ASP A 310 -11.71 -11.55 71.21
N SER A 311 -10.98 -12.06 72.20
CA SER A 311 -11.18 -13.38 72.81
C SER A 311 -12.08 -13.40 74.05
N SER A 312 -12.67 -12.27 74.43
CA SER A 312 -13.54 -12.23 75.61
C SER A 312 -14.87 -12.96 75.35
N THR A 313 -15.57 -13.33 76.42
CA THR A 313 -16.92 -13.90 76.37
C THR A 313 -18.01 -12.86 76.09
N ASN A 314 -17.65 -11.58 75.99
CA ASN A 314 -18.59 -10.52 75.63
C ASN A 314 -18.96 -10.65 74.16
N THR A 315 -20.20 -10.32 73.84
CA THR A 315 -20.76 -10.50 72.50
C THR A 315 -20.64 -9.22 71.66
N VAL A 316 -20.55 -9.41 70.35
CA VAL A 316 -20.83 -8.35 69.38
C VAL A 316 -22.24 -8.57 68.86
N ILE A 317 -23.12 -7.59 69.08
CA ILE A 317 -24.52 -7.64 68.67
C ILE A 317 -24.65 -6.78 67.42
N VAL A 318 -25.09 -7.36 66.31
CA VAL A 318 -25.37 -6.66 65.06
C VAL A 318 -26.85 -6.36 65.02
N ASP A 319 -27.19 -5.09 65.18
CA ASP A 319 -28.55 -4.60 65.36
C ASP A 319 -29.08 -4.03 64.04
N GLY A 320 -30.26 -4.48 63.62
CA GLY A 320 -30.93 -4.07 62.38
C GLY A 320 -31.34 -2.59 62.40
N PHE A 321 -31.50 -2.00 61.21
CA PHE A 321 -31.95 -0.60 61.12
C PHE A 321 -33.47 -0.50 61.28
N SER A 322 -33.94 0.17 62.34
CA SER A 322 -35.37 0.39 62.59
C SER A 322 -36.17 -0.91 62.65
N SER A 323 -36.96 -1.22 61.61
CA SER A 323 -37.80 -2.43 61.52
C SER A 323 -37.30 -3.42 60.47
N GLU A 324 -36.14 -3.14 59.87
CA GLU A 324 -35.48 -4.04 58.91
C GLU A 324 -34.86 -5.21 59.66
N LEU A 325 -34.91 -6.39 59.04
CA LEU A 325 -34.53 -7.66 59.66
C LEU A 325 -33.21 -8.17 59.10
N ILE A 326 -32.53 -9.01 59.90
CA ILE A 326 -31.35 -9.80 59.57
C ILE A 326 -31.77 -11.26 59.64
N ASP A 327 -31.89 -11.94 58.49
CA ASP A 327 -32.44 -13.31 58.38
C ASP A 327 -33.76 -13.52 59.16
N GLY A 328 -34.65 -12.53 59.07
CA GLY A 328 -35.95 -12.54 59.76
C GLY A 328 -35.91 -12.19 61.25
N GLY A 329 -34.74 -11.98 61.85
CA GLY A 329 -34.56 -11.48 63.22
C GLY A 329 -34.25 -9.98 63.26
N ALA A 330 -34.48 -9.30 64.39
CA ALA A 330 -34.11 -7.89 64.54
C ALA A 330 -32.59 -7.67 64.72
N SER A 331 -31.85 -8.71 65.12
CA SER A 331 -30.42 -8.65 65.38
C SER A 331 -29.75 -10.01 65.14
N ALA A 332 -28.45 -10.01 64.85
CA ALA A 332 -27.58 -11.18 64.86
C ALA A 332 -26.49 -11.03 65.94
N THR A 333 -25.96 -12.13 66.46
CA THR A 333 -24.97 -12.09 67.55
C THR A 333 -23.73 -12.89 67.19
N LEU A 334 -22.55 -12.29 67.37
CA LEU A 334 -21.25 -12.94 67.27
C LEU A 334 -20.69 -13.14 68.69
N ALA A 335 -20.51 -14.40 69.10
CA ALA A 335 -20.10 -14.74 70.46
C ALA A 335 -18.63 -15.18 70.54
N ASN A 336 -18.09 -15.72 69.45
CA ASN A 336 -16.76 -16.32 69.44
C ASN A 336 -15.73 -15.38 68.81
N GLN A 337 -14.47 -15.53 69.24
CA GLN A 337 -13.37 -14.83 68.59
C GLN A 337 -13.30 -15.19 67.11
N TYR A 338 -13.13 -14.17 66.27
CA TYR A 338 -13.04 -14.26 64.81
C TYR A 338 -14.29 -14.76 64.11
N GLU A 339 -15.40 -14.90 64.83
CA GLU A 339 -16.71 -15.05 64.22
C GLU A 339 -17.05 -13.77 63.43
N SER A 340 -17.56 -13.97 62.23
CA SER A 340 -17.92 -12.89 61.32
C SER A 340 -19.17 -13.23 60.55
N ILE A 341 -19.97 -12.22 60.26
CA ILE A 341 -21.08 -12.30 59.32
C ILE A 341 -20.84 -11.31 58.19
N THR A 342 -21.21 -11.72 56.97
CA THR A 342 -21.35 -10.82 55.84
C THR A 342 -22.83 -10.69 55.54
N LEU A 343 -23.31 -9.45 55.53
CA LEU A 343 -24.70 -9.14 55.26
C LEU A 343 -24.83 -8.55 53.86
N VAL A 344 -25.75 -9.12 53.10
CA VAL A 344 -26.14 -8.63 51.77
C VAL A 344 -27.57 -8.13 51.84
N SER A 345 -27.81 -6.93 51.34
CA SER A 345 -29.14 -6.33 51.28
C SER A 345 -29.93 -6.82 50.07
N ASP A 346 -31.22 -7.11 50.24
CA ASP A 346 -32.19 -7.28 49.14
C ASP A 346 -32.95 -5.98 48.79
N ASN A 347 -32.46 -4.85 49.29
CA ASN A 347 -33.10 -3.53 49.27
C ASN A 347 -34.26 -3.34 50.28
N SER A 348 -34.43 -4.25 51.24
CA SER A 348 -35.45 -4.14 52.31
C SER A 348 -35.03 -4.76 53.64
N ASN A 349 -34.28 -5.85 53.62
CA ASN A 349 -33.72 -6.57 54.76
C ASN A 349 -32.28 -7.01 54.44
N TYR A 350 -31.60 -7.55 55.45
CA TYR A 350 -30.29 -8.15 55.32
C TYR A 350 -30.34 -9.67 55.44
N TYR A 351 -29.48 -10.34 54.67
CA TYR A 351 -29.28 -11.78 54.70
C TYR A 351 -27.82 -12.11 55.02
N ILE A 352 -27.60 -13.08 55.90
CA ILE A 352 -26.25 -13.57 56.20
C ILE A 352 -25.83 -14.55 55.08
N THR A 353 -24.67 -14.34 54.47
CA THR A 353 -24.16 -15.14 53.33
C THR A 353 -22.78 -15.73 53.54
#